data_AF-A0A662EZC6-F1
#
_entry.id   AF-A0A662EZC6-F1
#
_cell.length_a   1.000
_cell.length_b   1.000
_cell.length_c   1.000
_cell.angle_alpha   90.00
_cell.angle_beta   90.00
_cell.angle_gamma   90.00
#
_symmetry.space_group_name_H-M   'P 1'
#
loop_
_entity.id
_entity.type
_entity.pdbx_description
1 polymer ?
#
loop_
_entity_poly.entity_id
_entity_poly.type
_entity_poly.pdbx_seq_one_letter_code
_entity_poly.pdbx_strand_id
1 'polypeptide(L)'
;MVKKPKKRGQVWISAVLYVLIIVVAITIILSTGLPILEKMKDKTVFTQAKNTLLNLDQYFQRIKDEGQGSQRVVPVEIRKGNLAIEGDKLLWQLETEAEILQPRSSIDIGNIKISSNSDVDTTETDSHYILENSKIRANISKCSSCPANQLIESLYFKDTSTLLAGNFSFDLDGQDLTVNYTMMVPEGNNTNIGSATVTAYLINQTQDLLLTLEGGADFIKINLE
;
A
#
# COMPACT_ATOMS: atom_id res chain seq x y z
N MET A 1 56.55 46.29 -29.21
CA MET A 1 56.19 45.93 -27.81
C MET A 1 54.88 45.14 -27.82
N VAL A 2 54.92 43.83 -27.56
CA VAL A 2 53.73 42.97 -27.52
C VAL A 2 53.16 42.99 -26.09
N LYS A 3 51.97 43.57 -25.90
CA LYS A 3 51.25 43.59 -24.61
C LYS A 3 50.84 42.15 -24.25
N LYS A 4 51.47 41.57 -23.22
CA LYS A 4 51.03 40.27 -22.64
C LYS A 4 49.59 40.42 -22.12
N PRO A 5 48.64 39.53 -22.48
CA PRO A 5 47.27 39.61 -22.02
C PRO A 5 47.19 39.39 -20.49
N LYS A 6 46.34 40.17 -19.81
CA LYS A 6 46.12 40.12 -18.36
C LYS A 6 45.52 38.77 -17.96
N LYS A 7 46.35 37.89 -17.39
CA LYS A 7 45.99 36.54 -16.89
C LYS A 7 44.98 36.50 -15.73
N ARG A 8 44.51 37.66 -15.22
CA ARG A 8 43.63 37.71 -14.04
C ARG A 8 42.25 37.12 -14.30
N GLY A 9 41.65 37.37 -15.48
CA GLY A 9 40.32 36.83 -15.81
C GLY A 9 40.29 35.30 -15.88
N GLN A 10 41.34 34.72 -16.47
CA GLN A 10 41.48 33.26 -16.59
C GLN A 10 41.56 32.56 -15.23
N VAL A 11 42.24 33.15 -14.25
CA VAL A 11 42.35 32.60 -12.88
C VAL A 11 40.99 32.59 -12.17
N TRP A 12 40.20 33.66 -12.32
CA TRP A 12 38.86 33.72 -11.74
C TRP A 12 37.89 32.73 -12.40
N ILE A 13 37.98 32.55 -13.71
CA ILE A 13 37.16 31.56 -14.44
C ILE A 13 37.49 30.14 -13.97
N SER A 14 38.77 29.80 -13.81
CA SER A 14 39.15 28.49 -13.27
C SER A 14 38.65 28.29 -11.84
N ALA A 15 38.73 29.32 -10.99
CA ALA A 15 38.26 29.22 -9.61
C ALA A 15 36.73 28.98 -9.54
N VAL A 16 35.95 29.71 -10.33
CA VAL A 16 34.49 29.52 -10.42
C VAL A 16 34.17 28.12 -10.94
N LEU A 17 34.89 27.64 -11.95
CA LEU A 17 34.67 26.31 -12.51
C LEU A 17 34.95 25.21 -11.47
N TYR A 18 36.04 25.32 -10.70
CA TYR A 18 36.34 24.35 -9.64
C TYR A 18 35.28 24.33 -8.54
N VAL A 19 34.80 25.51 -8.10
CA VAL A 19 33.72 25.58 -7.12
C VAL A 19 32.44 24.93 -7.66
N LEU A 20 32.09 25.20 -8.92
CA LEU A 20 30.92 24.60 -9.56
C LEU A 20 31.02 23.08 -9.62
N ILE A 21 32.19 22.53 -10.00
CA ILE A 21 32.43 21.08 -10.00
C ILE A 21 32.27 20.48 -8.61
N ILE A 22 32.80 21.13 -7.56
CA ILE A 22 32.68 20.64 -6.18
C ILE A 22 31.22 20.66 -5.72
N VAL A 23 30.49 21.74 -5.99
CA VAL A 23 29.07 21.85 -5.65
C VAL A 23 28.27 20.76 -6.36
N VAL A 24 28.49 20.57 -7.66
CA VAL A 24 27.83 19.51 -8.44
C VAL A 24 28.16 18.13 -7.86
N ALA A 25 29.43 17.84 -7.55
CA ALA A 25 29.83 16.58 -6.95
C ALA A 25 29.13 16.32 -5.60
N ILE A 26 29.07 17.32 -4.72
CA ILE A 26 28.37 17.20 -3.43
C ILE A 26 26.87 16.98 -3.64
N THR A 27 26.24 17.69 -4.56
CA THR A 27 24.80 17.52 -4.82
C THR A 27 24.46 16.13 -5.33
N ILE A 28 25.28 15.55 -6.20
CA ILE A 28 25.09 14.18 -6.68
C ILE A 28 25.19 13.21 -5.50
N ILE A 29 26.25 13.29 -4.69
CA ILE A 29 26.45 12.42 -3.52
C ILE A 29 25.28 12.52 -2.56
N LEU A 30 24.80 13.73 -2.26
CA LEU A 30 23.71 13.93 -1.32
C LEU A 30 22.39 13.38 -1.87
N SER A 31 22.11 13.63 -3.16
CA SER A 31 20.91 13.15 -3.84
C SER A 31 20.82 11.62 -3.89
N THR A 32 21.94 10.92 -4.04
CA THR A 32 21.99 9.46 -4.07
C THR A 32 22.17 8.83 -2.70
N GLY A 33 22.87 9.52 -1.80
CA GLY A 33 23.23 9.01 -0.47
C GLY A 33 22.09 9.09 0.53
N LEU A 34 21.31 10.18 0.52
CA LEU A 34 20.21 10.37 1.47
C LEU A 34 19.14 9.26 1.37
N PRO A 35 18.61 8.90 0.17
CA PRO A 35 17.59 7.84 0.07
C PRO A 35 18.08 6.49 0.57
N ILE A 36 19.36 6.17 0.37
CA ILE A 36 19.96 4.92 0.85
C ILE A 36 19.99 4.91 2.38
N LEU A 37 20.43 6.00 3.00
CA LEU A 37 20.48 6.14 4.45
C LEU A 37 19.09 6.06 5.07
N GLU A 38 18.09 6.69 4.45
CA GLU A 38 16.69 6.62 4.89
C GLU A 38 16.15 5.20 4.82
N LYS A 39 16.39 4.48 3.72
CA LYS A 39 15.99 3.06 3.60
C LYS A 39 16.66 2.18 4.65
N MET A 40 17.93 2.40 4.96
CA MET A 40 18.62 1.66 6.02
C MET A 40 18.03 1.97 7.40
N LYS A 41 17.79 3.25 7.70
CA LYS A 41 17.18 3.69 8.96
C LYS A 41 15.80 3.05 9.14
N ASP A 42 14.97 3.05 8.09
CA ASP A 42 13.63 2.47 8.15
C ASP A 42 13.65 0.96 8.37
N LYS A 43 14.58 0.22 7.75
CA LYS A 43 14.80 -1.21 8.03
C LYS A 43 15.17 -1.45 9.50
N THR A 44 16.02 -0.59 10.07
CA THR A 44 16.37 -0.66 11.49
C THR A 44 15.16 -0.40 12.38
N VAL A 45 14.36 0.63 12.09
CA VAL A 45 13.15 0.94 12.86
C VAL A 45 12.14 -0.20 12.78
N PHE A 46 11.91 -0.77 11.61
CA PHE A 46 11.06 -1.93 11.44
C PHE A 46 11.55 -3.13 12.26
N THR A 47 12.85 -3.43 12.20
CA THR A 47 13.42 -4.54 12.97
C THR A 47 13.25 -4.32 14.47
N GLN A 48 13.45 -3.09 14.94
CA GLN A 48 13.26 -2.73 16.34
C GLN A 48 11.78 -2.89 16.75
N ALA A 49 10.84 -2.35 15.98
CA ALA A 49 9.41 -2.45 16.27
C ALA A 49 8.94 -3.92 16.25
N LYS A 50 9.35 -4.70 15.25
CA LYS A 50 9.07 -6.14 15.17
C LYS A 50 9.53 -6.88 16.44
N ASN A 51 10.76 -6.62 16.88
CA ASN A 51 11.31 -7.25 18.08
C ASN A 51 10.56 -6.80 19.36
N THR A 52 10.19 -5.52 19.45
CA THR A 52 9.37 -5.01 20.56
C THR A 52 8.00 -5.71 20.61
N LEU A 53 7.34 -5.89 19.47
CA LEU A 53 6.05 -6.58 19.40
C LEU A 53 6.18 -8.07 19.73
N LEU A 54 7.24 -8.74 19.27
CA LEU A 54 7.51 -10.15 19.63
C LEU A 54 7.75 -10.31 21.13
N ASN A 55 8.48 -9.38 21.75
CA ASN A 55 8.68 -9.38 23.19
C ASN A 55 7.35 -9.14 23.93
N LEU A 56 6.49 -8.25 23.40
CA LEU A 56 5.17 -7.99 23.96
C LEU A 56 4.27 -9.24 23.91
N ASP A 57 4.29 -9.98 22.79
CA ASP A 57 3.58 -11.26 22.66
C ASP A 57 4.04 -12.28 23.73
N GLN A 58 5.34 -12.39 24.00
CA GLN A 58 5.84 -13.24 25.08
C GLN A 58 5.33 -12.80 26.46
N TYR A 59 5.19 -11.50 26.72
CA TYR A 59 4.59 -11.02 27.95
C TYR A 59 3.10 -11.39 28.05
N PHE A 60 2.34 -11.29 26.96
CA PHE A 60 0.93 -11.71 26.95
C PHE A 60 0.78 -13.20 27.23
N GLN A 61 1.62 -14.04 26.64
CA GLN A 61 1.63 -15.48 26.90
C GLN A 61 1.89 -15.78 28.39
N ARG A 62 2.88 -15.12 29.00
CA ARG A 62 3.19 -15.30 30.44
C ARG A 62 2.06 -14.83 31.36
N ILE A 63 1.40 -13.71 31.04
CA ILE A 63 0.27 -13.22 31.83
C ILE A 63 -0.91 -14.19 31.75
N LYS A 64 -1.14 -14.76 30.57
CA LYS A 64 -2.16 -15.81 30.38
C LYS A 64 -1.88 -17.03 31.27
N ASP A 65 -0.61 -17.42 31.39
CA ASP A 65 -0.21 -18.58 32.21
C ASP A 65 -0.28 -18.30 33.73
N GLU A 66 -0.16 -17.04 34.15
CA GLU A 66 -0.22 -16.64 35.57
C GLU A 66 -1.62 -16.58 36.17
N GLY A 67 -2.65 -16.56 35.33
CA GLY A 67 -4.05 -16.57 35.75
C GLY A 67 -4.67 -15.19 35.96
N GLN A 68 -5.96 -15.19 36.29
CA GLN A 68 -6.80 -13.99 36.34
C GLN A 68 -6.33 -13.00 37.41
N GLY A 69 -6.13 -11.74 37.03
CA GLY A 69 -5.69 -10.67 37.92
C GLY A 69 -4.20 -10.32 37.82
N SER A 70 -3.40 -11.09 37.07
CA SER A 70 -2.01 -10.68 36.77
C SER A 70 -1.98 -9.46 35.86
N GLN A 71 -1.18 -8.46 36.24
CA GLN A 71 -0.96 -7.24 35.48
C GLN A 71 0.54 -6.98 35.37
N ARG A 72 0.98 -6.47 34.20
CA ARG A 72 2.37 -6.05 33.99
C ARG A 72 2.41 -4.73 33.23
N VAL A 73 3.36 -3.89 33.61
CA VAL A 73 3.71 -2.68 32.85
C VAL A 73 4.90 -3.04 31.96
N VAL A 74 4.68 -3.02 30.64
CA VAL A 74 5.72 -3.27 29.65
C VAL A 74 6.02 -1.96 28.93
N PRO A 75 7.25 -1.44 29.00
CA PRO A 75 7.62 -0.25 28.24
C PRO A 75 7.72 -0.61 26.75
N VAL A 76 6.94 0.09 25.93
CA VAL A 76 6.95 -0.05 24.46
C VAL A 76 7.53 1.23 23.87
N GLU A 77 8.69 1.13 23.23
CA GLU A 77 9.30 2.23 22.48
C GLU A 77 9.19 1.95 20.98
N ILE A 78 8.42 2.77 20.28
CA ILE A 78 8.30 2.76 18.82
C ILE A 78 8.74 4.13 18.30
N ARG A 79 9.78 4.14 17.46
CA ARG A 79 10.46 5.37 17.02
C ARG A 79 9.84 6.02 15.78
N LYS A 80 9.15 5.24 14.95
CA LYS A 80 8.49 5.69 13.71
C LYS A 80 7.27 4.81 13.44
N GLY A 81 6.28 5.38 12.76
CA GLY A 81 5.02 4.72 12.44
C GLY A 81 3.92 5.05 13.46
N ASN A 82 2.73 4.52 13.22
CA ASN A 82 1.56 4.70 14.07
C ASN A 82 1.25 3.38 14.79
N LEU A 83 1.01 3.44 16.09
CA LEU A 83 0.59 2.30 16.90
C LEU A 83 -0.85 2.55 17.35
N ALA A 84 -1.75 1.66 16.97
CA ALA A 84 -3.16 1.71 17.31
C ALA A 84 -3.61 0.41 17.98
N ILE A 85 -4.62 0.51 18.84
CA ILE A 85 -5.31 -0.64 19.41
C ILE A 85 -6.72 -0.64 18.83
N GLU A 86 -7.07 -1.70 18.13
CA GLU A 86 -8.39 -1.88 17.51
C GLU A 86 -9.00 -3.19 18.01
N GLY A 87 -9.94 -3.07 18.96
CA GLY A 87 -10.51 -4.22 19.65
C GLY A 87 -9.42 -5.04 20.35
N ASP A 88 -9.28 -6.30 19.94
CA ASP A 88 -8.32 -7.25 20.50
C ASP A 88 -6.98 -7.29 19.71
N LYS A 89 -6.75 -6.33 18.80
CA LYS A 89 -5.55 -6.27 17.97
C LYS A 89 -4.71 -5.03 18.30
N LEU A 90 -3.40 -5.24 18.35
CA LEU A 90 -2.41 -4.16 18.35
C LEU A 90 -1.86 -4.02 16.93
N LEU A 91 -2.14 -2.89 16.29
CA LEU A 91 -1.71 -2.59 14.92
C LEU A 91 -0.58 -1.58 14.93
N TRP A 92 0.51 -1.91 14.24
CA TRP A 92 1.59 -0.96 13.99
C TRP A 92 1.78 -0.80 12.48
N GLN A 93 1.71 0.43 12.01
CA GLN A 93 1.82 0.79 10.60
C GLN A 93 3.05 1.67 10.39
N LEU A 94 3.84 1.34 9.36
CA LEU A 94 5.03 2.08 8.95
C LEU A 94 4.97 2.37 7.45
N GLU A 95 4.93 3.66 7.11
CA GLU A 95 5.15 4.12 5.73
C GLU A 95 6.66 4.23 5.47
N THR A 96 7.12 3.56 4.40
CA THR A 96 8.53 3.54 4.02
C THR A 96 8.73 3.18 2.55
N GLU A 97 9.77 3.75 1.95
CA GLU A 97 10.28 3.34 0.63
C GLU A 97 11.26 2.17 0.70
N ALA A 98 11.58 1.69 1.91
CA ALA A 98 12.44 0.54 2.09
C ALA A 98 11.68 -0.73 1.75
N GLU A 99 12.22 -1.51 0.82
CA GLU A 99 11.72 -2.87 0.57
C GLU A 99 12.11 -3.78 1.75
N ILE A 100 11.14 -3.96 2.67
CA ILE A 100 11.23 -4.81 3.85
C ILE A 100 10.59 -6.17 3.57
N LEU A 101 9.41 -6.14 2.95
CA LEU A 101 8.64 -7.29 2.49
C LEU A 101 8.35 -7.10 1.00
N GLN A 102 8.14 -8.20 0.30
CA GLN A 102 7.63 -8.12 -1.07
C GLN A 102 6.26 -7.41 -1.05
N PRO A 103 5.97 -6.54 -2.03
CA PRO A 103 4.66 -5.90 -2.11
C PRO A 103 3.55 -6.94 -2.10
N ARG A 104 2.45 -6.67 -1.38
CA ARG A 104 1.29 -7.58 -1.27
C ARG A 104 1.61 -8.94 -0.64
N SER A 105 2.73 -9.08 0.06
CA SER A 105 3.05 -10.29 0.82
C SER A 105 2.74 -10.12 2.30
N SER A 106 2.46 -11.24 2.96
CA SER A 106 2.38 -11.32 4.40
C SER A 106 3.22 -12.47 4.94
N ILE A 107 3.76 -12.28 6.13
CA ILE A 107 4.50 -13.29 6.88
C ILE A 107 3.91 -13.36 8.28
N ASP A 108 3.60 -14.57 8.72
CA ASP A 108 3.17 -14.86 10.08
C ASP A 108 4.39 -15.31 10.92
N ILE A 109 4.59 -14.67 12.08
CA ILE A 109 5.64 -14.99 13.04
C ILE A 109 5.01 -15.11 14.42
N GLY A 110 4.71 -16.34 14.84
CA GLY A 110 3.95 -16.57 16.08
C GLY A 110 2.56 -15.95 15.98
N ASN A 111 2.19 -15.10 16.96
CA ASN A 111 0.91 -14.37 16.96
C ASN A 111 0.96 -13.03 16.21
N ILE A 112 2.07 -12.73 15.51
CA ILE A 112 2.24 -11.48 14.77
C ILE A 112 2.13 -11.75 13.28
N LYS A 113 1.18 -11.06 12.64
CA LYS A 113 1.07 -10.98 11.19
C LYS A 113 1.71 -9.69 10.71
N ILE A 114 2.66 -9.81 9.79
CA ILE A 114 3.30 -8.66 9.15
C ILE A 114 2.86 -8.66 7.68
N SER A 115 2.27 -7.57 7.23
CA SER A 115 1.76 -7.43 5.88
C SER A 115 2.32 -6.18 5.20
N SER A 116 2.56 -6.29 3.88
CA SER A 116 2.97 -5.18 3.03
C SER A 116 1.80 -4.71 2.16
N ASN A 117 1.67 -3.40 1.96
CA ASN A 117 0.59 -2.79 1.19
C ASN A 117 -0.80 -3.24 1.69
N SER A 118 -0.96 -3.37 3.00
CA SER A 118 -2.19 -3.86 3.60
C SER A 118 -3.10 -2.72 4.04
N ASP A 119 -3.48 -1.86 3.09
CA ASP A 119 -4.40 -0.73 3.27
C ASP A 119 -5.71 -0.93 2.52
N VAL A 120 -6.03 -2.16 2.11
CA VAL A 120 -7.33 -2.48 1.49
C VAL A 120 -8.33 -2.89 2.56
N ASP A 121 -9.47 -2.23 2.55
CA ASP A 121 -10.66 -2.53 3.31
C ASP A 121 -11.78 -2.97 2.38
N THR A 122 -12.57 -3.91 2.85
CA THR A 122 -13.72 -4.46 2.13
C THR A 122 -14.96 -4.35 2.98
N THR A 123 -16.07 -3.96 2.36
CA THR A 123 -17.38 -3.93 3.02
C THR A 123 -18.42 -4.53 2.08
N GLU A 124 -19.10 -5.54 2.58
CA GLU A 124 -20.20 -6.21 1.94
C GLU A 124 -21.52 -5.66 2.50
N THR A 125 -22.37 -5.18 1.60
CA THR A 125 -23.74 -4.71 1.89
C THR A 125 -24.75 -5.59 1.17
N ASP A 126 -26.06 -5.35 1.32
CA ASP A 126 -27.08 -6.13 0.61
C ASP A 126 -26.99 -6.01 -0.92
N SER A 127 -26.50 -4.87 -1.43
CA SER A 127 -26.49 -4.56 -2.86
C SER A 127 -25.10 -4.37 -3.46
N HIS A 128 -24.04 -4.22 -2.66
CA HIS A 128 -22.70 -3.90 -3.15
C HIS A 128 -21.58 -4.59 -2.36
N TYR A 129 -20.49 -4.84 -3.07
CA TYR A 129 -19.15 -5.03 -2.53
C TYR A 129 -18.37 -3.71 -2.67
N ILE A 130 -17.94 -3.16 -1.56
CA ILE A 130 -17.15 -1.93 -1.51
C ILE A 130 -15.70 -2.34 -1.27
N LEU A 131 -14.82 -2.06 -2.23
CA LEU A 131 -13.38 -2.20 -2.08
C LEU A 131 -12.79 -0.82 -1.89
N GLU A 132 -12.02 -0.60 -0.84
CA GLU A 132 -11.46 0.71 -0.52
C GLU A 132 -10.00 0.60 -0.13
N ASN A 133 -9.17 1.53 -0.57
CA ASN A 133 -7.82 1.68 -0.05
C ASN A 133 -7.52 3.17 0.25
N SER A 134 -6.27 3.52 0.53
CA SER A 134 -5.88 4.91 0.79
C SER A 134 -6.16 5.88 -0.37
N LYS A 135 -6.33 5.40 -1.61
CA LYS A 135 -6.41 6.17 -2.86
C LYS A 135 -7.78 6.16 -3.53
N ILE A 136 -8.47 5.04 -3.53
CA ILE A 136 -9.71 4.84 -4.28
C ILE A 136 -10.72 4.02 -3.46
N ARG A 137 -12.00 4.30 -3.66
CA ARG A 137 -13.13 3.45 -3.25
C ARG A 137 -13.89 3.02 -4.49
N ALA A 138 -14.16 1.72 -4.59
CA ALA A 138 -14.87 1.09 -5.69
C ALA A 138 -16.15 0.44 -5.17
N ASN A 139 -17.29 0.84 -5.73
CA ASN A 139 -18.58 0.23 -5.44
C ASN A 139 -18.92 -0.74 -6.58
N ILE A 140 -18.89 -2.03 -6.28
CA ILE A 140 -19.16 -3.11 -7.23
C ILE A 140 -20.52 -3.70 -6.87
N SER A 141 -21.45 -3.74 -7.82
CA SER A 141 -22.81 -4.20 -7.57
C SER A 141 -22.87 -5.71 -7.36
N LYS A 142 -23.66 -6.14 -6.37
CA LYS A 142 -24.07 -7.53 -6.21
C LYS A 142 -25.09 -7.85 -7.27
N CYS A 143 -24.68 -8.61 -8.27
CA CYS A 143 -25.56 -8.99 -9.36
C CYS A 143 -26.09 -10.41 -9.18
N SER A 144 -27.34 -10.61 -9.59
CA SER A 144 -27.96 -11.92 -9.84
C SER A 144 -28.63 -11.85 -11.22
N SER A 145 -27.85 -12.14 -12.27
CA SER A 145 -28.16 -11.90 -13.69
C SER A 145 -28.28 -10.41 -14.03
N CYS A 146 -27.17 -9.78 -14.40
CA CYS A 146 -27.13 -8.37 -14.82
C CYS A 146 -26.19 -8.17 -16.02
N PRO A 147 -26.40 -7.14 -16.86
CA PRO A 147 -25.41 -6.74 -17.85
C PRO A 147 -24.12 -6.28 -17.16
N ALA A 148 -22.96 -6.63 -17.71
CA ALA A 148 -21.67 -6.27 -17.12
C ALA A 148 -21.46 -4.76 -16.99
N ASN A 149 -22.17 -3.95 -17.79
CA ASN A 149 -22.08 -2.49 -17.71
C ASN A 149 -22.66 -1.87 -16.41
N GLN A 150 -23.34 -2.68 -15.60
CA GLN A 150 -23.84 -2.33 -14.27
C GLN A 150 -22.97 -2.88 -13.15
N LEU A 151 -21.85 -3.55 -13.47
CA LEU A 151 -21.01 -4.23 -12.48
C LEU A 151 -20.29 -3.23 -11.55
N ILE A 152 -19.78 -2.14 -12.10
CA ILE A 152 -19.18 -1.05 -11.32
C ILE A 152 -20.21 0.08 -11.28
N GLU A 153 -20.67 0.44 -10.09
CA GLU A 153 -21.59 1.56 -9.93
C GLU A 153 -20.83 2.88 -9.91
N SER A 154 -19.73 2.92 -9.14
CA SER A 154 -18.90 4.12 -9.04
C SER A 154 -17.47 3.85 -8.56
N LEU A 155 -16.59 4.76 -8.94
CA LEU A 155 -15.22 4.88 -8.47
C LEU A 155 -15.02 6.26 -7.85
N TYR A 156 -14.62 6.30 -6.59
CA TYR A 156 -14.30 7.54 -5.88
C TYR A 156 -12.80 7.64 -5.65
N PHE A 157 -12.16 8.62 -6.28
CA PHE A 157 -10.73 8.90 -6.11
C PHE A 157 -10.56 9.89 -4.97
N LYS A 158 -9.90 9.46 -3.90
CA LYS A 158 -9.75 10.23 -2.66
C LYS A 158 -8.80 11.41 -2.82
N ASP A 159 -7.71 11.23 -3.56
CA ASP A 159 -6.68 12.26 -3.78
C ASP A 159 -7.25 13.51 -4.48
N THR A 160 -8.16 13.31 -5.45
CA THR A 160 -8.80 14.38 -6.23
C THR A 160 -10.20 14.73 -5.74
N SER A 161 -10.75 13.95 -4.79
CA SER A 161 -12.17 14.03 -4.37
C SER A 161 -13.16 13.93 -5.54
N THR A 162 -12.83 13.11 -6.55
CA THR A 162 -13.66 12.95 -7.75
C THR A 162 -14.43 11.64 -7.72
N LEU A 163 -15.74 11.72 -7.93
CA LEU A 163 -16.61 10.57 -8.13
C LEU A 163 -16.84 10.35 -9.63
N LEU A 164 -16.41 9.19 -10.13
CA LEU A 164 -16.83 8.66 -11.43
C LEU A 164 -17.99 7.71 -11.20
N ALA A 165 -19.20 8.19 -11.45
CA ALA A 165 -20.41 7.38 -11.46
C ALA A 165 -20.91 7.22 -12.90
N GLY A 166 -21.33 6.01 -13.27
CA GLY A 166 -21.82 5.75 -14.62
C GLY A 166 -21.74 4.29 -15.01
N ASN A 167 -22.03 4.01 -16.28
CA ASN A 167 -21.97 2.67 -16.84
C ASN A 167 -20.56 2.40 -17.36
N PHE A 168 -19.92 1.34 -16.85
CA PHE A 168 -18.59 0.91 -17.28
C PHE A 168 -18.75 -0.24 -18.27
N SER A 169 -18.54 -0.03 -19.56
CA SER A 169 -18.75 -1.09 -20.56
C SER A 169 -17.64 -2.14 -20.52
N PHE A 170 -18.03 -3.41 -20.53
CA PHE A 170 -17.15 -4.56 -20.71
C PHE A 170 -17.64 -5.33 -21.93
N ASP A 171 -16.79 -5.46 -22.94
CA ASP A 171 -17.04 -6.27 -24.12
C ASP A 171 -15.93 -7.32 -24.30
N LEU A 172 -16.32 -8.48 -24.79
CA LEU A 172 -15.39 -9.51 -25.25
C LEU A 172 -15.71 -9.79 -26.72
N ASP A 173 -14.74 -9.54 -27.60
CA ASP A 173 -14.91 -9.66 -29.05
C ASP A 173 -16.13 -8.86 -29.59
N GLY A 174 -16.42 -7.71 -29.01
CA GLY A 174 -17.54 -6.85 -29.40
C GLY A 174 -18.93 -7.39 -29.00
N GLN A 175 -18.99 -8.40 -28.12
CA GLN A 175 -20.23 -8.87 -27.49
C GLN A 175 -20.36 -8.30 -26.08
N ASP A 176 -21.55 -7.80 -25.76
CA ASP A 176 -21.90 -7.39 -24.40
C ASP A 176 -21.89 -8.61 -23.46
N LEU A 177 -21.27 -8.46 -22.30
CA LEU A 177 -21.18 -9.51 -21.30
C LEU A 177 -22.38 -9.48 -20.35
N THR A 178 -22.86 -10.66 -19.96
CA THR A 178 -23.87 -10.82 -18.90
C THR A 178 -23.24 -11.54 -17.72
N VAL A 179 -23.36 -10.95 -16.53
CA VAL A 179 -22.89 -11.50 -15.26
C VAL A 179 -24.00 -12.35 -14.65
N ASN A 180 -23.69 -13.62 -14.35
CA ASN A 180 -24.56 -14.53 -13.62
C ASN A 180 -24.66 -14.13 -12.14
N TYR A 181 -23.51 -14.07 -11.46
CA TYR A 181 -23.42 -13.58 -10.09
C TYR A 181 -22.03 -13.04 -9.79
N THR A 182 -21.93 -12.29 -8.70
CA THR A 182 -20.67 -11.71 -8.22
C THR A 182 -20.33 -12.26 -6.84
N MET A 183 -19.05 -12.43 -6.57
CA MET A 183 -18.55 -12.91 -5.28
C MET A 183 -17.26 -12.19 -4.90
N MET A 184 -17.12 -11.80 -3.64
CA MET A 184 -15.92 -11.16 -3.12
C MET A 184 -14.97 -12.17 -2.49
N VAL A 185 -13.67 -11.97 -2.71
CA VAL A 185 -12.58 -12.80 -2.21
C VAL A 185 -11.50 -11.88 -1.60
N PRO A 186 -11.21 -11.98 -0.30
CA PRO A 186 -11.89 -12.82 0.70
C PRO A 186 -13.33 -12.35 0.99
N GLU A 187 -14.21 -13.28 1.36
CA GLU A 187 -15.62 -12.98 1.69
C GLU A 187 -15.74 -12.12 2.96
N GLY A 188 -16.76 -11.26 3.02
CA GLY A 188 -17.10 -10.46 4.20
C GLY A 188 -16.27 -9.18 4.40
N ASN A 189 -16.48 -8.52 5.54
CA ASN A 189 -15.91 -7.21 5.84
C ASN A 189 -14.49 -7.34 6.40
N ASN A 190 -13.52 -7.55 5.51
CA ASN A 190 -12.11 -7.67 5.87
C ASN A 190 -11.43 -6.31 5.78
N THR A 191 -10.62 -5.97 6.78
CA THR A 191 -9.81 -4.75 6.80
C THR A 191 -8.32 -5.07 6.78
N ASN A 192 -7.52 -4.11 6.29
CA ASN A 192 -6.06 -4.20 6.22
C ASN A 192 -5.55 -5.47 5.51
N ILE A 193 -6.07 -5.77 4.32
CA ILE A 193 -5.56 -6.86 3.46
C ILE A 193 -4.71 -6.29 2.31
N GLY A 194 -3.82 -7.12 1.75
CA GLY A 194 -2.92 -6.69 0.67
C GLY A 194 -3.63 -6.43 -0.67
N SER A 195 -4.75 -7.11 -0.88
CA SER A 195 -5.61 -6.98 -2.05
C SER A 195 -6.96 -7.64 -1.79
N ALA A 196 -7.99 -7.13 -2.45
CA ALA A 196 -9.32 -7.72 -2.49
C ALA A 196 -9.76 -7.89 -3.94
N THR A 197 -10.48 -8.97 -4.24
CA THR A 197 -11.01 -9.22 -5.59
C THR A 197 -12.50 -9.47 -5.54
N VAL A 198 -13.25 -8.88 -6.47
CA VAL A 198 -14.62 -9.32 -6.76
C VAL A 198 -14.60 -10.06 -8.09
N THR A 199 -15.01 -11.32 -8.06
CA THR A 199 -15.17 -12.16 -9.25
C THR A 199 -16.61 -12.03 -9.74
N ALA A 200 -16.78 -11.63 -10.99
CA ALA A 200 -18.06 -11.64 -11.69
C ALA A 200 -18.11 -12.83 -12.64
N TYR A 201 -18.93 -13.82 -12.28
CA TYR A 201 -19.12 -15.04 -13.04
C TYR A 201 -19.96 -14.77 -14.26
N LEU A 202 -19.45 -15.07 -15.46
CA LEU A 202 -20.12 -14.71 -16.70
C LEU A 202 -21.09 -15.81 -17.18
N ILE A 203 -22.20 -15.43 -17.81
CA ILE A 203 -23.14 -16.36 -18.44
C ILE A 203 -22.59 -16.76 -19.82
N ASN A 204 -22.58 -18.06 -20.10
CA ASN A 204 -22.17 -18.64 -21.39
C ASN A 204 -20.73 -18.30 -21.81
N GLN A 205 -19.86 -17.94 -20.86
CA GLN A 205 -18.43 -17.76 -21.07
C GLN A 205 -17.65 -18.78 -20.25
N THR A 206 -16.44 -19.09 -20.69
CA THR A 206 -15.52 -19.98 -19.97
C THR A 206 -14.60 -19.25 -19.01
N GLN A 207 -14.57 -17.92 -19.09
CA GLN A 207 -13.74 -17.03 -18.29
C GLN A 207 -14.62 -16.10 -17.46
N ASP A 208 -14.16 -15.75 -16.28
CA ASP A 208 -14.80 -14.83 -15.35
C ASP A 208 -14.02 -13.50 -15.29
N LEU A 209 -14.71 -12.42 -14.90
CA LEU A 209 -14.08 -11.11 -14.71
C LEU A 209 -13.61 -10.98 -13.26
N LEU A 210 -12.32 -10.77 -13.05
CA LEU A 210 -11.73 -10.53 -11.74
C LEU A 210 -11.43 -9.04 -11.59
N LEU A 211 -12.10 -8.38 -10.65
CA LEU A 211 -11.92 -6.97 -10.31
C LEU A 211 -11.12 -6.87 -9.02
N THR A 212 -9.82 -6.62 -9.13
CA THR A 212 -8.90 -6.59 -7.99
C THR A 212 -8.51 -5.16 -7.62
N LEU A 213 -8.75 -4.79 -6.36
CA LEU A 213 -8.15 -3.62 -5.74
C LEU A 213 -6.93 -4.04 -4.93
N GLU A 214 -5.78 -3.43 -5.23
CA GLU A 214 -4.53 -3.65 -4.50
C GLU A 214 -4.24 -2.49 -3.55
N GLY A 215 -3.49 -2.77 -2.49
CA GLY A 215 -3.10 -1.73 -1.56
C GLY A 215 -2.18 -0.67 -2.16
N GLY A 216 -2.49 0.61 -1.89
CA GLY A 216 -1.80 1.77 -2.43
C GLY A 216 -2.03 2.05 -3.92
N ALA A 217 -2.85 1.26 -4.62
CA ALA A 217 -3.16 1.48 -6.04
C ALA A 217 -4.22 2.57 -6.22
N ASP A 218 -4.06 3.42 -7.22
CA ASP A 218 -5.04 4.42 -7.64
C ASP A 218 -5.95 3.91 -8.79
N PHE A 219 -5.95 2.60 -9.04
CA PHE A 219 -6.74 1.94 -10.08
C PHE A 219 -7.22 0.56 -9.64
N ILE A 220 -8.22 0.02 -10.34
CA ILE A 220 -8.65 -1.38 -10.23
C ILE A 220 -8.05 -2.17 -11.38
N LYS A 221 -7.56 -3.38 -11.09
CA LYS A 221 -7.14 -4.34 -12.11
C LYS A 221 -8.33 -5.20 -12.52
N ILE A 222 -8.51 -5.34 -13.83
CA ILE A 222 -9.53 -6.21 -14.40
C ILE A 222 -8.80 -7.29 -15.20
N ASN A 223 -9.02 -8.56 -14.83
CA ASN A 223 -8.47 -9.71 -15.53
C ASN A 223 -9.60 -10.65 -15.98
N LEU A 224 -9.33 -11.43 -17.02
CA LEU A 224 -10.15 -12.57 -17.44
C LEU A 224 -9.42 -13.85 -17.00
N GLU A 225 -10.11 -14.70 -16.25
CA GLU A 225 -9.58 -16.01 -15.81
C GLU A 225 -10.56 -17.14 -16.12
#